data_AF-A0A1Y6KDD8-F1
#
_entry.id   AF-A0A1Y6KDD8-F1
#
_cell.length_a   1.000
_cell.length_b   1.000
_cell.length_c   1.000
_cell.angle_alpha   90.00
_cell.angle_beta   90.00
_cell.angle_gamma   90.00
#
_symmetry.space_group_name_H-M   'P 1'
#
loop_
_entity.id
_entity.type
_entity.pdbx_description
1 polymer ?
#
loop_
_entity_poly.entity_id
_entity_poly.type
_entity_poly.pdbx_seq_one_letter_code
_entity_poly.pdbx_strand_id
1 'polypeptide(L)'
;MEQLGYGIGLIAAALTSLSYIPQVRKAYPKGATGDLSVKTLVALGGGLALWVAYGLIRRDIVVIVANLLGLSLVIALLTFKIRDIRQS
;
A
#
# COMPACT_ATOMS: atom_id res chain seq x y z
N MET A 1 13.90 9.92 23.64
CA MET A 1 13.50 8.69 22.91
C MET A 1 12.35 8.93 21.92
N GLU A 2 11.38 9.81 22.21
CA GLU A 2 10.27 10.12 21.28
C GLU A 2 10.71 10.66 19.91
N GLN A 3 11.70 11.56 19.86
CA GLN A 3 12.19 12.12 18.59
C GLN A 3 12.86 11.06 17.69
N LEU A 4 13.53 10.07 18.29
CA LEU A 4 14.16 8.97 17.54
C LEU A 4 13.08 8.06 16.92
N GLY A 5 12.00 7.79 17.66
CA GLY A 5 10.87 7.01 17.15
C GLY A 5 10.17 7.67 15.96
N TYR A 6 10.00 9.01 16.00
CA TYR A 6 9.40 9.76 14.89
C TYR A 6 10.24 9.69 13.61
N GLY A 7 11.57 9.85 13.72
CA GLY A 7 12.48 9.73 12.57
C GLY A 7 12.47 8.34 11.94
N ILE A 8 12.51 7.30 12.76
CA ILE A 8 12.42 5.90 12.29
C ILE A 8 11.07 5.66 11.60
N GLY A 9 9.97 6.15 12.17
CA GLY A 9 8.64 6.01 11.60
C GLY A 9 8.51 6.66 10.22
N LEU A 10 9.05 7.87 10.04
CA LEU A 10 9.07 8.54 8.74
C LEU A 10 9.92 7.80 7.70
N ILE A 11 11.11 7.33 8.08
CA ILE A 11 11.98 6.56 7.17
C ILE A 11 11.32 5.25 6.78
N ALA A 12 10.72 4.54 7.73
CA ALA A 12 9.98 3.31 7.47
C ALA A 12 8.79 3.57 6.52
N ALA A 13 8.02 4.64 6.75
CA ALA A 13 6.94 5.05 5.87
C ALA A 13 7.44 5.36 4.46
N ALA A 14 8.53 6.11 4.32
CA ALA A 14 9.11 6.45 3.02
C ALA A 14 9.61 5.20 2.28
N LEU A 15 10.39 4.34 2.93
CA LEU A 15 10.94 3.12 2.30
C LEU A 15 9.84 2.17 1.83
N THR A 16 8.85 1.91 2.68
CA THR A 16 7.72 1.04 2.32
C THR A 16 6.90 1.63 1.18
N SER A 17 6.65 2.93 1.20
CA SER A 17 5.95 3.65 0.13
C SER A 17 6.66 3.60 -1.21
N LEU A 18 7.96 3.88 -1.21
CA LEU A 18 8.81 3.85 -2.41
C LEU A 18 8.92 2.43 -2.99
N SER A 19 8.81 1.38 -2.16
CA SER A 19 8.85 -0.02 -2.62
C SER A 19 7.71 -0.39 -3.56
N TYR A 20 6.56 0.30 -3.47
CA TYR A 20 5.43 0.07 -4.37
C TYR A 20 5.60 0.73 -5.74
N ILE A 21 6.47 1.75 -5.88
CA ILE A 21 6.64 2.49 -7.15
C ILE A 21 7.09 1.54 -8.29
N PRO A 22 8.12 0.68 -8.14
CA PRO A 22 8.48 -0.28 -9.17
C PRO A 22 7.33 -1.24 -9.52
N GLN A 23 6.56 -1.66 -8.52
CA GLN A 23 5.45 -2.59 -8.70
C GLN A 23 4.29 -1.95 -9.50
N VAL A 24 3.94 -0.71 -9.17
CA VAL A 24 2.94 0.08 -9.90
C VAL A 24 3.39 0.34 -11.34
N ARG A 25 4.67 0.69 -11.54
CA ARG A 25 5.24 0.87 -12.89
C ARG A 25 5.19 -0.41 -13.72
N LYS A 26 5.52 -1.57 -13.13
CA LYS A 26 5.43 -2.88 -13.82
C LYS A 26 3.99 -3.26 -14.15
N ALA A 27 3.04 -2.94 -13.28
CA ALA A 27 1.63 -3.28 -13.44
C ALA A 27 0.82 -2.30 -14.33
N TYR A 28 1.36 -1.11 -14.59
CA TYR A 28 0.66 -0.08 -15.36
C TYR A 28 0.33 -0.49 -16.81
N PRO A 29 1.25 -1.09 -17.61
CA PRO A 29 0.93 -1.61 -18.94
C PRO A 29 -0.18 -2.67 -18.90
N LYS A 30 -1.01 -2.72 -19.94
CA LYS A 30 -2.09 -3.73 -20.03
C LYS A 30 -1.51 -5.14 -20.13
N GLY A 31 -2.14 -6.09 -19.45
CA GLY A 31 -1.73 -7.50 -19.44
C GLY A 31 -0.46 -7.78 -18.63
N ALA A 32 0.12 -6.79 -17.95
CA ALA A 32 1.36 -6.93 -17.20
C ALA A 32 1.17 -7.39 -15.74
N THR A 33 -0.07 -7.68 -15.32
CA THR A 33 -0.40 -8.07 -13.94
C THR A 33 -0.47 -9.60 -13.72
N GLY A 34 0.15 -10.39 -14.61
CA GLY A 34 0.17 -11.86 -14.53
C GLY A 34 0.61 -12.39 -13.16
N ASP A 35 1.70 -11.83 -12.62
CA ASP A 35 2.29 -12.22 -11.34
C ASP A 35 1.49 -11.73 -10.10
N LEU A 36 0.51 -10.84 -10.28
CA LEU A 36 -0.25 -10.27 -9.16
C LEU A 36 -1.42 -11.17 -8.76
N SER A 37 -1.43 -11.58 -7.50
CA SER A 37 -2.54 -12.31 -6.86
C SER A 37 -3.58 -11.33 -6.31
N VAL A 38 -4.83 -11.44 -6.78
CA VAL A 38 -5.96 -10.66 -6.25
C VAL A 38 -6.14 -10.91 -4.76
N LYS A 39 -6.03 -12.17 -4.31
CA LYS A 39 -6.17 -12.54 -2.89
C LYS A 39 -5.14 -11.81 -2.03
N THR A 40 -3.90 -11.74 -2.49
CA THR A 40 -2.81 -11.05 -1.79
C THR A 40 -3.08 -9.55 -1.70
N LEU A 41 -3.49 -8.92 -2.80
CA LEU A 41 -3.80 -7.49 -2.83
C LEU A 41 -4.99 -7.14 -1.93
N VAL A 42 -6.04 -7.97 -1.91
CA VAL A 42 -7.20 -7.78 -1.02
C VAL A 42 -6.80 -7.95 0.45
N ALA A 43 -6.06 -9.00 0.80
CA ALA A 43 -5.60 -9.23 2.17
C ALA A 43 -4.70 -8.08 2.66
N LEU A 44 -3.74 -7.65 1.82
CA LEU A 44 -2.85 -6.54 2.13
C LEU A 44 -3.62 -5.22 2.27
N GLY A 45 -4.54 -4.93 1.34
CA GLY A 45 -5.41 -3.75 1.41
C GLY A 45 -6.28 -3.74 2.67
N GLY A 46 -6.86 -4.89 3.03
CA GLY A 46 -7.60 -5.04 4.29
C GLY A 46 -6.74 -4.78 5.51
N GLY A 47 -5.53 -5.34 5.56
CA GLY A 47 -4.57 -5.11 6.64
C GLY A 47 -4.18 -3.63 6.77
N LEU A 48 -3.89 -2.95 5.66
CA LEU A 48 -3.58 -1.53 5.65
C LEU A 48 -4.76 -0.67 6.12
N ALA A 49 -5.99 -0.99 5.70
CA ALA A 49 -7.19 -0.31 6.18
C ALA A 49 -7.40 -0.48 7.69
N LEU A 50 -7.14 -1.69 8.23
CA LEU A 50 -7.18 -1.94 9.67
C LEU A 50 -6.10 -1.14 10.41
N TRP A 51 -4.89 -1.01 9.85
CA TRP A 51 -3.85 -0.17 10.43
C TRP A 51 -4.21 1.31 10.45
N VAL A 52 -4.88 1.82 9.40
CA VAL A 52 -5.42 3.18 9.40
C VAL A 52 -6.45 3.36 10.51
N ALA A 53 -7.40 2.43 10.64
CA ALA A 53 -8.39 2.45 11.72
C ALA A 53 -7.73 2.40 13.11
N TYR A 54 -6.73 1.55 13.27
CA TYR A 54 -5.93 1.47 14.49
C TYR A 54 -5.20 2.79 14.79
N GLY A 55 -4.55 3.39 13.79
CA GLY A 55 -3.87 4.68 13.92
C GLY A 55 -4.82 5.80 14.36
N LEU A 56 -6.05 5.82 13.82
CA LEU A 56 -7.10 6.75 14.25
C LEU A 56 -7.47 6.54 15.72
N ILE A 57 -7.65 5.29 16.16
CA ILE A 57 -7.93 4.96 17.57
C ILE A 57 -6.79 5.42 18.48
N ARG A 58 -5.54 5.28 18.03
CA ARG A 58 -4.34 5.68 18.78
C ARG A 58 -3.98 7.16 18.64
N ARG A 59 -4.68 7.92 17.79
CA ARG A 59 -4.33 9.30 17.39
C ARG A 59 -2.88 9.43 16.91
N ASP A 60 -2.37 8.41 16.21
CA ASP A 60 -1.00 8.37 15.69
C ASP A 60 -0.98 8.75 14.20
N ILE A 61 -0.57 9.98 13.91
CA ILE A 61 -0.55 10.52 12.55
C ILE A 61 0.46 9.79 11.65
N VAL A 62 1.58 9.29 12.19
CA VAL A 62 2.61 8.61 11.40
C VAL A 62 2.07 7.27 10.90
N VAL A 63 1.42 6.51 11.79
CA VAL A 63 0.77 5.24 11.43
C VAL A 63 -0.36 5.47 10.42
N ILE A 64 -1.20 6.49 10.63
CA ILE A 64 -2.31 6.81 9.71
C ILE A 64 -1.77 7.12 8.31
N VAL A 65 -0.85 8.07 8.19
CA VAL A 65 -0.34 8.55 6.89
C VAL A 65 0.42 7.44 6.15
N ALA A 66 1.27 6.69 6.85
CA ALA A 66 2.04 5.61 6.24
C ALA A 66 1.13 4.53 5.64
N ASN A 67 0.12 4.09 6.39
CA ASN A 67 -0.78 3.02 5.94
C ASN A 67 -1.80 3.50 4.92
N LEU A 68 -2.26 4.76 4.99
CA LEU A 68 -3.09 5.36 3.94
C LEU A 68 -2.36 5.41 2.60
N LEU A 69 -1.08 5.79 2.61
CA LEU A 69 -0.32 5.85 1.37
C LEU A 69 -0.10 4.44 0.79
N GLY A 70 0.27 3.47 1.62
CA GLY A 70 0.31 2.06 1.20
C GLY A 70 -1.02 1.56 0.64
N LEU A 71 -2.14 1.88 1.31
CA LEU A 71 -3.49 1.46 0.89
C LEU A 71 -3.84 2.00 -0.49
N SER A 72 -3.55 3.28 -0.76
CA SER A 72 -3.79 3.88 -2.07
C SER A 72 -3.01 3.21 -3.20
N LEU A 73 -1.75 2.81 -2.95
CA LEU A 73 -0.91 2.10 -3.91
C LEU A 73 -1.42 0.67 -4.17
N VAL A 74 -1.86 -0.04 -3.12
CA VAL A 74 -2.47 -1.37 -3.25
C VAL A 74 -3.80 -1.32 -4.02
N ILE A 75 -4.63 -0.29 -3.79
CA ILE A 75 -5.86 -0.06 -4.57
C ILE A 75 -5.53 0.17 -6.05
N ALA A 76 -4.48 0.93 -6.36
CA ALA A 76 -4.04 1.15 -7.74
C ALA A 76 -3.63 -0.19 -8.41
N LEU A 77 -2.83 -1.01 -7.73
CA LEU A 77 -2.43 -2.34 -8.22
C LEU A 77 -3.63 -3.27 -8.43
N LEU A 78 -4.58 -3.27 -7.50
CA LEU A 78 -5.81 -4.06 -7.61
C LEU A 78 -6.65 -3.60 -8.80
N THR A 79 -6.72 -2.30 -9.05
CA THR A 79 -7.40 -1.72 -10.21
C THR A 79 -6.78 -2.18 -11.53
N PHE A 80 -5.44 -2.19 -11.63
CA PHE A 80 -4.75 -2.73 -12.80
C PHE A 80 -5.00 -4.22 -12.99
N LYS A 81 -4.99 -5.01 -11.91
CA LYS A 81 -5.29 -6.44 -11.98
C LYS A 81 -6.72 -6.71 -12.46
N ILE A 82 -7.70 -5.99 -11.94
CA ILE A 82 -9.10 -6.12 -12.36
C ILE A 82 -9.28 -5.70 -13.83
N ARG A 83 -8.61 -4.63 -14.27
CA ARG A 83 -8.61 -4.19 -15.68
C ARG A 83 -8.11 -5.30 -16.60
N ASP A 84 -6.99 -5.93 -16.26
CA ASP A 84 -6.38 -6.97 -17.08
C ASP A 84 -7.23 -8.26 -17.10
N ILE A 85 -7.82 -8.65 -15.97
CA ILE A 85 -8.76 -9.80 -15.90
C ILE A 85 -9.96 -9.58 -16.82
N ARG A 86 -10.51 -8.36 -16.89
CA ARG A 86 -11.66 -8.05 -17.75
C ARG A 86 -11.34 -8.02 -19.25
N GLN A 87 -10.06 -8.03 -19.62
CA GLN A 87 -9.59 -8.02 -21.01
C GLN A 87 -9.13 -9.39 -21.51
N SER A 88 -9.14 -10.41 -20.66
CA SER A 88 -8.82 -11.81 -20.98
C SER A 88 -10.10 -12.59 -21.24
#